data_AF-A0A2Z4LUX2-F1
#
_entry.id   AF-A0A2Z4LUX2-F1
#
_cell.length_a   1.000
_cell.length_b   1.000
_cell.length_c   1.000
_cell.angle_alpha   90.00
_cell.angle_beta   90.00
_cell.angle_gamma   90.00
#
_symmetry.space_group_name_H-M   'P 1'
#
loop_
_entity.id
_entity.type
_entity.pdbx_description
1 polymer ?
#
loop_
_entity_poly.entity_id
_entity_poly.type
_entity_poly.pdbx_seq_one_letter_code
_entity_poly.pdbx_strand_id
1 'polypeptide(L)' 'MIRDLKQLYTAIVDNEVVFFDTNLKLFVQKLNDAEPTSRNYQYYYRGFQKTNILTFENNGKQYFLQKLL' A
#
# COMPACT_ATOMS: atom_id res chain seq x y z
N MET A 1 -14.16 21.72 2.68
CA MET A 1 -12.93 21.63 1.88
C MET A 1 -12.05 20.60 2.55
N ILE A 2 -11.81 19.45 1.91
CA ILE A 2 -10.90 18.43 2.46
C ILE A 2 -9.53 19.11 2.62
N ARG A 3 -9.14 19.37 3.87
CA ARG A 3 -7.86 20.00 4.20
C ARG A 3 -6.75 19.05 3.74
N ASP A 4 -5.97 19.49 2.77
CA ASP A 4 -4.68 18.98 2.30
C ASP A 4 -4.45 17.48 2.55
N LEU A 5 -5.04 16.63 1.70
CA LEU A 5 -4.65 15.23 1.64
C LEU A 5 -3.19 15.17 1.17
N LYS A 6 -2.26 14.93 2.10
CA LYS A 6 -0.82 14.95 1.80
C LYS A 6 -0.33 13.67 1.15
N GLN A 7 -0.98 12.56 1.43
CA GLN A 7 -0.57 11.22 0.99
C GLN A 7 -1.79 10.32 0.84
N LEU A 8 -1.77 9.48 -0.18
CA LEU A 8 -2.76 8.43 -0.41
C LEU A 8 -2.03 7.17 -0.89
N TYR A 9 -2.24 6.07 -0.17
CA TYR A 9 -1.70 4.76 -0.48
C TYR A 9 -2.86 3.84 -0.88
N THR A 10 -2.70 3.12 -1.97
CA THR A 10 -3.71 2.19 -2.49
C THR A 10 -3.09 0.82 -2.74
N ALA A 11 -3.87 -0.22 -2.53
CA ALA A 11 -3.57 -1.58 -2.96
C ALA A 11 -4.54 -1.97 -4.06
N ILE A 12 -4.01 -2.39 -5.21
CA ILE A 12 -4.78 -2.74 -6.39
C ILE A 12 -4.54 -4.20 -6.73
N VAL A 13 -5.62 -4.95 -6.96
CA VAL A 13 -5.62 -6.34 -7.42
C VAL A 13 -6.67 -6.45 -8.51
N ASP A 14 -6.39 -7.14 -9.62
CA ASP A 14 -7.34 -7.32 -10.73
C ASP A 14 -7.96 -6.00 -11.24
N ASN A 15 -7.15 -4.93 -11.29
CA ASN A 15 -7.54 -3.56 -11.64
C ASN A 15 -8.55 -2.87 -10.70
N GLU A 16 -8.79 -3.44 -9.52
CA GLU A 16 -9.68 -2.87 -8.51
C GLU A 16 -8.90 -2.45 -7.25
N VAL A 17 -9.26 -1.30 -6.68
CA VAL A 17 -8.70 -0.85 -5.40
C VAL A 17 -9.36 -1.66 -4.28
N VAL A 18 -8.59 -2.57 -3.68
CA VAL A 18 -9.10 -3.44 -2.61
C VAL A 18 -9.06 -2.77 -1.24
N PHE A 19 -8.09 -1.88 -0.99
CA PHE A 19 -8.07 -1.00 0.18
C PHE A 19 -7.12 0.17 -0.02
N PHE A 20 -7.34 1.21 0.78
CA PHE A 20 -6.51 2.42 0.78
C PHE A 20 -6.38 3.00 2.19
N ASP A 21 -5.36 3.84 2.36
CA ASP A 21 -5.18 4.67 3.55
C ASP A 21 -4.38 5.94 3.23
N THR A 22 -4.52 6.96 4.06
CA THR A 22 -3.76 8.22 3.94
C THR A 22 -2.51 8.21 4.81
N ASN A 23 -2.34 7.18 5.63
CA ASN A 23 -1.18 6.95 6.48
C ASN A 23 -0.51 5.62 6.12
N LEU A 24 0.80 5.64 5.84
CA LEU A 24 1.53 4.43 5.46
C LEU A 24 1.49 3.33 6.53
N LYS A 25 1.53 3.69 7.83
CA LYS A 25 1.51 2.70 8.91
C LYS A 25 0.18 1.97 8.95
N LEU A 26 -0.93 2.69 8.82
CA LEU A 26 -2.28 2.10 8.77
C LEU A 26 -2.47 1.29 7.48
N PHE A 27 -1.96 1.77 6.35
CA PHE A 27 -1.95 1.03 5.09
C PHE A 27 -1.24 -0.32 5.22
N VAL A 28 -0.04 -0.34 5.78
CA VAL A 28 0.74 -1.59 5.97
C VAL A 28 0.06 -2.51 6.98
N GLN A 29 -0.57 -1.96 8.01
CA GLN A 29 -1.37 -2.77 8.94
C GLN A 29 -2.50 -3.49 8.21
N LYS A 30 -3.31 -2.77 7.41
CA LYS A 30 -4.38 -3.35 6.58
C LYS A 30 -3.85 -4.40 5.60
N LEU A 31 -2.71 -4.13 4.98
CA LEU A 31 -2.06 -5.09 4.09
C LEU A 31 -1.65 -6.37 4.83
N ASN A 32 -1.11 -6.27 6.04
CA ASN A 32 -0.72 -7.43 6.84
C ASN A 32 -1.93 -8.18 7.42
N ASP A 33 -3.02 -7.47 7.73
CA ASP A 33 -4.27 -8.08 8.17
C ASP A 33 -4.93 -8.88 7.02
N ALA A 34 -4.86 -8.36 5.79
CA ALA A 34 -5.34 -9.06 4.59
C ALA A 34 -4.39 -10.17 4.13
N GLU A 35 -3.08 -9.94 4.19
CA GLU A 35 -2.03 -10.82 3.69
C GLU A 35 -0.90 -10.96 4.73
N PRO A 36 -1.02 -11.89 5.70
CA PRO A 36 -0.08 -12.01 6.84
C PRO A 36 1.39 -12.29 6.49
N THR A 37 1.68 -12.73 5.26
CA THR A 37 3.04 -12.97 4.76
C THR A 37 3.71 -11.69 4.20
N SER A 38 2.97 -10.58 4.16
CA SER A 38 3.46 -9.26 3.78
C SER A 38 4.61 -8.78 4.69
N ARG A 39 5.36 -7.79 4.22
CA ARG A 39 6.52 -7.25 4.92
C ARG A 39 6.11 -6.23 6.00
N ASN A 40 7.08 -5.87 6.84
CA ASN A 40 6.84 -4.87 7.87
C ASN A 40 6.80 -3.43 7.30
N TYR A 41 6.34 -2.50 8.14
CA TYR A 41 6.30 -1.07 7.81
C TYR A 41 7.63 -0.53 7.27
N GLN A 42 8.76 -0.93 7.85
CA GLN A 42 10.07 -0.39 7.49
C GLN A 42 10.48 -0.76 6.07
N TYR A 43 10.10 -1.94 5.60
CA TYR A 43 10.30 -2.37 4.22
C TYR A 43 9.55 -1.45 3.25
N TYR A 44 8.25 -1.26 3.46
CA TYR A 44 7.42 -0.43 2.59
C TYR A 44 7.78 1.05 2.67
N TYR A 45 8.14 1.56 3.85
CA TYR A 45 8.65 2.92 4.01
C TYR A 45 9.89 3.18 3.15
N ARG A 46 10.89 2.28 3.21
CA ARG A 46 12.09 2.37 2.37
C ARG A 46 11.78 2.21 0.88
N GLY A 47 10.80 1.38 0.54
CA GLY A 47 10.33 1.20 -0.83
C GLY A 47 9.72 2.49 -1.39
N PHE A 48 8.77 3.09 -0.66
CA PHE A 48 8.08 4.31 -1.05
C PHE A 48 8.95 5.58 -1.01
N GLN A 49 10.14 5.51 -0.40
CA GLN A 49 11.16 6.55 -0.54
C GLN A 49 11.89 6.51 -1.90
N LYS A 50 11.86 5.38 -2.60
CA LYS A 50 12.57 5.18 -3.87
C LYS A 50 11.65 5.23 -5.09
N THR A 51 10.41 4.79 -4.93
CA THR A 51 9.43 4.67 -6.00
C THR A 51 8.03 4.89 -5.44
N ASN A 52 7.11 5.42 -6.26
CA ASN A 52 5.71 5.54 -5.90
C ASN A 52 4.92 4.25 -6.11
N ILE A 53 5.51 3.23 -6.73
CA ILE A 53 4.87 1.96 -7.06
C ILE A 53 5.72 0.83 -6.50
N LEU A 54 5.09 -0.07 -5.75
CA LEU A 54 5.67 -1.32 -5.29
C LEU A 54 4.77 -2.46 -5.73
N THR A 55 5.36 -3.62 -6.02
CA THR A 55 4.63 -4.84 -6.33
C THR A 55 4.89 -5.88 -5.24
N PHE A 56 3.85 -6.60 -4.89
CA PHE A 56 3.89 -7.68 -3.91
C PHE A 56 3.04 -8.82 -4.44
N GLU A 57 3.57 -10.05 -4.36
CA GLU A 57 2.84 -11.25 -4.76
C GLU A 57 2.62 -12.11 -3.53
N ASN A 58 1.39 -12.58 -3.35
CA ASN A 58 1.07 -13.56 -2.32
C ASN A 58 -0.05 -14.48 -2.78
N ASN A 59 0.11 -15.79 -2.53
CA ASN A 59 -0.90 -16.81 -2.85
C ASN A 59 -1.47 -16.71 -4.27
N GLY A 60 -0.63 -16.35 -5.26
CA GLY A 60 -1.02 -16.19 -6.66
C GLY A 60 -1.76 -14.88 -6.99
N LYS A 61 -1.93 -13.97 -6.03
CA LYS A 61 -2.44 -12.61 -6.25
C LYS A 61 -1.29 -11.62 -6.36
N GLN A 62 -1.34 -10.78 -7.38
CA GLN A 62 -0.42 -9.66 -7.54
C GLN A 62 -1.07 -8.37 -7.03
N TYR A 63 -0.45 -7.79 -6.01
CA TYR A 63 -0.80 -6.50 -5.44
C TYR A 63 0.08 -5.42 -6.05
N PHE A 64 -0.54 -4.39 -6.60
CA PHE A 64 0.11 -3.14 -6.99
C PHE A 64 -0.15 -2.10 -5.89
N LEU A 65 0.88 -1.79 -5.13
CA LEU A 65 0.83 -0.80 -4.05
C LEU A 65 1.28 0.54 -4.60
N GLN A 66 0.42 1.56 -4.56
CA GLN A 66 0.71 2.87 -5.14
C GLN A 66 0.61 3.98 -4.10
N LYS A 67 1.59 4.88 -4.11
CA LYS A 67 1.55 6.17 -3.42
C LYS A 67 1.21 7.26 -4.45
N LEU A 68 0.04 7.87 -4.30
CA LEU A 68 -0.56 8.75 -5.31
C LEU A 68 -0.32 10.26 -5.07
N LEU A 69 0.08 10.64 -3.85
CA LEU A 69 0.31 12.02 -3.42
C LEU A 69 1.63 12.13 -2.64
#